data_AF-A0A3L7UDM1-F1
#
_entry.id   AF-A0A3L7UDM1-F1
#
_cell.length_a   1.000
_cell.length_b   1.000
_cell.length_c   1.000
_cell.angle_alpha   90.00
_cell.angle_beta   90.00
_cell.angle_gamma   90.00
#
_symmetry.space_group_name_H-M   'P 1'
#
loop_
_entity.id
_entity.type
_entity.pdbx_description
1 polymer ?
#
loop_
_entity_poly.entity_id
_entity_poly.type
_entity_poly.pdbx_seq_one_letter_code
_entity_poly.pdbx_strand_id
1 'polypeptide(L)' 'MFRSASLLTAFLLLASAAFAHEGHGDPAHQHGATHYVINPSHAVPIGLTATAVVGLGLALRRSMQRVQPLDKR' A
#
# COMPACT_ATOMS: atom_id res chain seq x y z
N MET A 1 15.50 -7.54 9.43
CA MET A 1 14.72 -6.30 9.11
C MET A 1 13.88 -6.45 7.84
N PHE A 2 14.39 -7.01 6.74
CA PHE A 2 13.61 -7.21 5.51
C PHE A 2 12.36 -8.09 5.65
N ARG A 3 12.46 -9.22 6.38
CA ARG A 3 11.32 -10.12 6.61
C ARG A 3 10.10 -9.42 7.22
N SER A 4 10.32 -8.56 8.21
CA SER A 4 9.26 -7.81 8.89
C SER A 4 8.61 -6.78 7.97
N ALA A 5 9.40 -6.10 7.12
CA ALA A 5 8.87 -5.15 6.16
C ALA A 5 8.05 -5.85 5.05
N SER A 6 8.50 -7.00 4.56
CA SER A 6 7.77 -7.79 3.56
C SER A 6 6.44 -8.32 4.11
N LEU A 7 6.41 -8.82 5.34
CA LEU A 7 5.18 -9.30 5.98
C LEU A 7 4.17 -8.17 6.23
N LEU A 8 4.64 -7.02 6.69
CA LEU A 8 3.78 -5.84 6.86
C LEU A 8 3.21 -5.36 5.52
N THR A 9 4.03 -5.35 4.46
CA THR A 9 3.58 -4.95 3.12
C THR A 9 2.53 -5.91 2.59
N ALA A 10 2.76 -7.23 2.73
CA ALA A 10 1.79 -8.24 2.34
C ALA A 10 0.47 -8.10 3.12
N PHE A 11 0.55 -7.87 4.44
CA PHE A 11 -0.62 -7.64 5.29
C PHE A 11 -1.42 -6.41 4.85
N LEU A 12 -0.75 -5.28 4.58
CA LEU A 12 -1.40 -4.05 4.12
C LEU A 12 -2.09 -4.23 2.75
N LEU A 13 -1.46 -4.97 1.83
CA LEU A 13 -2.03 -5.29 0.52
C LEU A 13 -3.26 -6.19 0.63
N LEU A 14 -3.21 -7.24 1.46
CA LEU A 14 -4.37 -8.11 1.69
C LEU A 14 -5.51 -7.36 2.38
N ALA A 15 -5.20 -6.52 3.38
CA ALA A 15 -6.20 -5.69 4.05
C ALA A 15 -6.87 -4.72 3.07
N SER A 16 -6.11 -4.12 2.15
CA SER A 16 -6.67 -3.26 1.10
C SER A 16 -7.71 -3.99 0.24
N ALA A 17 -7.43 -5.23 -0.15
CA ALA A 17 -8.37 -6.03 -0.95
C ALA A 17 -9.68 -6.34 -0.18
N ALA A 18 -9.58 -6.61 1.13
CA ALA A 18 -10.74 -6.89 1.97
C ALA A 18 -11.65 -5.65 2.18
N PHE A 19 -11.06 -4.45 2.30
CA PHE A 19 -11.81 -3.21 2.49
C PHE A 19 -12.34 -2.60 1.17
N ALA A 20 -11.75 -2.93 0.02
CA ALA A 20 -12.17 -2.40 -1.30
C ALA A 20 -13.32 -3.20 -1.95
N HIS A 21 -13.89 -4.18 -1.25
CA HIS A 21 -14.92 -5.04 -1.81
C HIS A 21 -16.30 -4.36 -1.75
N GLU A 22 -16.58 -3.49 -2.70
CA GLU A 22 -17.95 -3.19 -3.13
C GLU A 22 -18.28 -3.97 -4.40
N GLY A 23 -19.51 -4.51 -4.44
CA GLY A 23 -19.97 -5.55 -5.36
C GLY A 23 -19.47 -5.39 -6.79
N HIS A 24 -18.42 -6.12 -7.14
CA HIS A 24 -17.92 -6.17 -8.50
C HIS A 24 -18.96 -6.90 -9.37
N GLY A 25 -19.77 -6.13 -10.12
CA GLY A 25 -20.75 -6.66 -11.06
C GLY A 25 -22.10 -5.95 -11.11
N ASP A 26 -22.39 -5.03 -10.19
CA ASP A 26 -23.64 -4.26 -10.23
C ASP A 26 -23.44 -2.91 -10.98
N PRO A 27 -24.05 -2.72 -12.16
CA PRO A 27 -23.96 -1.47 -12.92
C PRO A 27 -24.47 -0.25 -12.14
N ALA A 28 -25.37 -0.44 -11.17
CA ALA A 28 -25.94 0.65 -10.37
C ALA A 28 -24.95 1.21 -9.32
N HIS A 29 -23.90 0.47 -9.00
CA HIS A 29 -22.91 0.81 -7.97
C HIS A 29 -21.52 1.12 -8.56
N GLN A 30 -21.43 1.36 -9.88
CA GLN A 30 -20.21 1.86 -10.53
C GLN A 30 -20.01 3.34 -10.25
N HIS A 31 -19.74 3.67 -9.00
CA HIS A 31 -19.43 5.03 -8.61
C HIS A 31 -18.01 5.38 -9.10
N GLY A 32 -17.89 6.46 -9.88
CA GLY A 32 -16.61 6.99 -10.37
C GLY A 32 -15.72 7.52 -9.23
N ALA A 33 -14.69 8.33 -9.54
CA ALA A 33 -13.75 8.86 -8.53
C ALA A 33 -14.42 9.60 -7.33
N THR A 34 -15.66 10.07 -7.50
CA THR A 34 -16.49 10.67 -6.45
C THR A 34 -17.00 9.68 -5.41
N HIS A 35 -16.99 8.38 -5.70
CA HIS A 35 -17.35 7.29 -4.77
C HIS A 35 -16.61 7.40 -3.45
N TYR A 36 -15.31 7.69 -3.52
CA TYR A 36 -14.41 7.77 -2.37
C TYR A 36 -14.71 8.97 -1.46
N VAL A 37 -15.46 9.96 -1.95
CA VAL A 37 -15.92 11.11 -1.17
C VAL A 37 -17.21 10.77 -0.42
N ILE A 38 -18.10 9.99 -1.04
CA ILE A 38 -19.42 9.65 -0.51
C ILE A 38 -19.34 8.43 0.42
N ASN A 39 -18.44 7.49 0.13
CA ASN A 39 -18.20 6.28 0.90
C ASN A 39 -16.79 6.31 1.51
N PRO A 40 -16.59 7.01 2.65
CA PRO A 40 -15.27 7.17 3.26
C PRO A 40 -14.63 5.84 3.71
N SER A 41 -15.43 4.77 3.86
CA SER A 41 -14.93 3.41 4.04
C SER A 41 -13.98 2.95 2.92
N HIS A 42 -14.15 3.47 1.70
CA HIS A 42 -13.31 3.17 0.54
C HIS A 42 -11.99 3.93 0.52
N ALA A 43 -11.83 4.96 1.36
CA ALA A 43 -10.57 5.69 1.50
C ALA A 43 -9.52 4.89 2.29
N VAL A 44 -9.96 3.97 3.16
CA VAL A 44 -9.07 3.13 4.00
C VAL A 44 -8.14 2.24 3.15
N PRO A 45 -8.62 1.47 2.14
CA PRO A 45 -7.76 0.74 1.21
C PRO A 45 -6.70 1.61 0.53
N ILE A 46 -7.09 2.81 0.08
CA ILE A 46 -6.20 3.74 -0.61
C ILE A 46 -5.08 4.19 0.34
N GLY A 47 -5.43 4.58 1.57
CA GLY A 47 -4.47 4.98 2.59
C GLY A 47 -3.49 3.86 2.96
N LEU A 48 -3.99 2.63 3.12
CA LEU A 48 -3.15 1.44 3.40
C LEU A 48 -2.18 1.15 2.25
N THR A 49 -2.67 1.20 1.01
CA THR A 49 -1.86 0.98 -0.19
C THR A 49 -0.77 2.05 -0.33
N ALA A 50 -1.12 3.32 -0.17
CA ALA A 50 -0.16 4.43 -0.21
C ALA A 50 0.92 4.26 0.87
N THR A 51 0.53 3.90 2.09
CA THR A 51 1.45 3.66 3.20
C THR A 51 2.40 2.48 2.90
N ALA A 52 1.88 1.40 2.31
CA ALA A 52 2.68 0.24 1.92
C ALA A 52 3.74 0.59 0.86
N VAL A 53 3.35 1.35 -0.18
CA VAL A 53 4.26 1.77 -1.25
C VAL A 53 5.38 2.67 -0.71
N VAL A 54 5.04 3.67 0.11
CA VAL A 54 6.04 4.56 0.72
C VAL A 54 6.96 3.79 1.66
N GLY A 55 6.39 2.92 2.51
CA GLY A 55 7.14 2.08 3.43
C GLY A 55 8.15 1.17 2.71
N LEU A 56 7.72 0.53 1.62
CA LEU A 56 8.58 -0.31 0.78
C LEU A 56 9.70 0.51 0.12
N GLY A 57 9.37 1.66 -0.46
CA GLY A 57 10.36 2.55 -1.09
C GLY A 57 11.44 3.03 -0.10
N LEU A 58 11.04 3.40 1.12
CA LEU A 58 11.97 3.78 2.19
C LEU A 58 12.85 2.60 2.65
N ALA A 59 12.27 1.40 2.76
CA ALA A 59 13.00 0.20 3.13
C ALA A 59 14.07 -0.16 2.07
N LEU A 60 13.69 -0.11 0.78
CA LEU A 60 14.59 -0.34 -0.34
C LEU A 60 15.72 0.70 -0.38
N ARG A 61 15.40 1.99 -0.28
CA ARG A 61 16.42 3.07 -0.24
C ARG A 61 17.43 2.85 0.89
N ARG A 62 16.95 2.53 2.11
CA ARG A 62 17.82 2.24 3.26
C ARG A 62 18.70 1.03 3.04
N SER A 63 18.19 0.00 2.36
CA SER A 63 19.01 -1.16 2.05
C SER A 63 20.14 -0.86 1.06
N MET A 64 19.87 -0.07 0.02
CA MET A 64 20.88 0.32 -0.96
C MET A 64 21.99 1.17 -0.32
N GLN A 65 21.65 2.04 0.63
CA GLN A 65 22.63 2.83 1.39
C GLN A 65 23.52 2.00 2.31
N ARG A 66 23.04 0.83 2.78
CA ARG A 66 23.85 -0.09 3.61
C ARG A 66 24.81 -0.96 2.79
N VAL A 67 24.55 -1.11 1.49
CA VAL A 67 25.34 -1.98 0.61
C VAL A 67 26.45 -1.20 -0.10
N GLN A 68 26.40 0.14 -0.15
CA GLN A 68 27.56 0.91 -0.62
C GLN A 68 28.72 0.71 0.36
N PRO A 69 29.85 0.10 -0.07
CA PRO A 69 31.02 -0.02 0.77
C PRO A 69 31.53 1.39 1.08
N LEU A 70 32.05 1.58 2.29
CA LEU A 70 32.97 2.68 2.58
C LEU A 70 34.22 2.48 1.70
N ASP A 71 34.14 2.90 0.44
CA ASP A 71 35.34 3.20 -0.35
C ASP A 71 35.82 4.57 0.12
N LYS A 72 36.45 4.56 1.31
CA LYS A 72 37.24 5.68 1.79
C LYS A 72 38.70 5.23 1.73
N ARG A 73 39.38 5.83 0.74
CA ARG A 73 40.82 5.89 0.54
C ARG A 73 41.60 6.08 1.85
#